data_AF-A0A5U7RUY2-F1
#
_entry.id   AF-A0A5U7RUY2-F1
#
_cell.length_a   1.000
_cell.length_b   1.000
_cell.length_c   1.000
_cell.angle_alpha   90.00
_cell.angle_beta   90.00
_cell.angle_gamma   90.00
#
_symmetry.space_group_name_H-M   'P 1'
#
loop_
_entity.id
_entity.type
_entity.pdbx_description
1 polymer ?
#
loop_
_entity_poly.entity_id
_entity_poly.type
_entity_poly.pdbx_seq_one_letter_code
_entity_poly.pdbx_strand_id
1 'polypeptide(L)'
;DWMLKGATLEIDPARYIKSSLAFFFDKRVVAEWAGSTYRPTLWLGKSNFVAVELPNAQGNRGVHVVKFIPQAEYDKRSVQLTDAAMALARFGYYRENSLSKTEDWSYADGKTDYLIIQSFCDRWVNYALTELVKHKRNDLPLLLSEQIALADALGAIKTADGSKEVLARLLQNSKTLSVQFRSGITKAITELRAEALAKWDDAQDAWLSLVALNDHALEGDLLLSAIQKALKKRSKNTHAAVVKKSLSEIRPILDTAALFADCENADDFSELVTGLATLVKSLGDSGDYPADISPDSSTLTDSLNALTEGGIWMTILKLRGINQSEDPLRQWQLLCELDGVLINRLMMTMQSWQQVHKRVLANITAYNHSHGGHQISEFRTQIESTLQELHQVLDAMQSVAGEQYDNA
;
A
#
# COMPACT_ATOMS: atom_id res chain seq x y z
N ASP A 1 -19.06 -16.53 -54.05
CA ASP A 1 -18.13 -17.68 -54.12
C ASP A 1 -17.16 -17.84 -52.95
N TRP A 2 -16.48 -16.79 -52.48
CA TRP A 2 -15.48 -16.94 -51.39
C TRP A 2 -16.01 -17.61 -50.12
N MET A 3 -17.13 -17.15 -49.57
CA MET A 3 -17.73 -17.77 -48.39
C MET A 3 -18.33 -19.15 -48.72
N LEU A 4 -19.17 -19.25 -49.76
CA LEU A 4 -19.92 -20.47 -50.11
C LEU A 4 -19.06 -21.63 -50.62
N LYS A 5 -17.96 -21.36 -51.32
CA LYS A 5 -17.12 -22.35 -52.00
C LYS A 5 -15.71 -22.43 -51.41
N GLY A 6 -15.47 -21.77 -50.27
CA GLY A 6 -14.16 -21.72 -49.62
C GLY A 6 -13.07 -21.02 -50.45
N ALA A 7 -13.44 -20.29 -51.51
CA ALA A 7 -12.48 -19.58 -52.33
C ALA A 7 -11.82 -18.44 -51.53
N THR A 8 -10.60 -18.10 -51.93
CA THR A 8 -9.83 -17.03 -51.28
C THR A 8 -10.45 -15.66 -51.57
N LEU A 9 -10.62 -14.82 -50.55
CA LEU A 9 -11.00 -13.42 -50.72
C LEU A 9 -9.76 -12.54 -50.87
N GLU A 10 -9.73 -11.81 -51.98
CA GLU A 10 -8.67 -10.88 -52.33
C GLU A 10 -8.58 -9.70 -51.36
N ILE A 11 -7.41 -9.05 -51.35
CA ILE A 11 -7.03 -8.02 -50.39
C ILE A 11 -7.98 -6.81 -50.43
N ASP A 12 -8.33 -6.32 -51.62
CA ASP A 12 -9.15 -5.10 -51.76
C ASP A 12 -10.60 -5.29 -51.31
N PRO A 13 -11.35 -6.32 -51.78
CA PRO A 13 -12.66 -6.64 -51.23
C PRO A 13 -12.64 -6.86 -49.70
N ALA A 14 -11.61 -7.54 -49.18
CA ALA A 14 -11.44 -7.74 -47.74
C ALA A 14 -11.25 -6.42 -46.99
N ARG A 15 -10.47 -5.50 -47.55
CA ARG A 15 -10.24 -4.16 -47.00
C ARG A 15 -11.53 -3.34 -46.97
N TYR A 16 -12.29 -3.33 -48.07
CA TYR A 16 -13.57 -2.60 -48.13
C TYR A 16 -14.58 -3.12 -47.11
N ILE A 17 -14.76 -4.44 -47.01
CA ILE A 17 -15.66 -5.05 -46.01
C ILE A 17 -15.24 -4.64 -44.59
N LYS A 18 -13.95 -4.77 -44.26
CA LYS A 18 -13.42 -4.41 -42.93
C LYS A 18 -13.63 -2.93 -42.61
N SER A 19 -13.35 -2.03 -43.56
CA SER A 19 -13.55 -0.58 -43.39
C SER A 19 -15.02 -0.22 -43.18
N SER A 20 -15.93 -0.85 -43.93
CA SER A 20 -17.38 -0.68 -43.78
C SER A 20 -17.87 -1.14 -42.40
N LEU A 21 -17.40 -2.30 -41.94
CA LEU A 21 -17.74 -2.83 -40.62
C LEU A 21 -17.28 -1.90 -39.50
N ALA A 22 -16.04 -1.39 -39.58
CA ALA A 22 -15.52 -0.42 -38.62
C ALA A 22 -16.39 0.84 -38.56
N PHE A 23 -16.77 1.36 -39.73
CA PHE A 23 -17.64 2.53 -39.82
C PHE A 23 -19.02 2.35 -39.20
N PHE A 24 -19.70 1.23 -39.50
CA PHE A 24 -21.02 0.98 -38.91
C PHE A 24 -20.95 0.65 -37.43
N PHE A 25 -19.87 0.01 -36.98
CA PHE A 25 -19.61 -0.17 -35.55
C PHE A 25 -19.48 1.18 -34.85
N ASP A 26 -18.58 2.05 -35.32
CA ASP A 26 -18.33 3.37 -34.71
C ASP A 26 -19.60 4.24 -34.66
N LYS A 27 -20.48 4.10 -35.66
CA LYS A 27 -21.76 4.83 -35.71
C LYS A 27 -22.85 4.29 -34.78
N ARG A 28 -22.86 2.99 -34.48
CA ARG A 28 -23.99 2.32 -33.81
C ARG A 28 -23.64 1.77 -32.44
N VAL A 29 -22.37 1.71 -32.08
CA VAL A 29 -21.94 1.15 -30.80
C VAL A 29 -22.48 1.98 -29.64
N VAL A 30 -23.15 1.29 -28.71
CA VAL A 30 -23.55 1.86 -27.42
C VAL A 30 -22.85 1.00 -26.36
N ALA A 31 -21.69 1.48 -25.87
CA ALA A 31 -20.83 0.73 -24.96
C ALA A 31 -21.57 0.25 -23.69
N GLU A 32 -22.52 1.06 -23.22
CA GLU A 32 -23.37 0.76 -22.07
C GLU A 32 -24.14 -0.57 -22.20
N TRP A 33 -24.44 -1.02 -23.42
CA TRP A 33 -25.16 -2.29 -23.60
C TRP A 33 -24.31 -3.52 -23.26
N ALA A 34 -22.98 -3.37 -23.14
CA ALA A 34 -22.06 -4.43 -22.76
C ALA A 34 -21.63 -4.37 -21.28
N GLY A 35 -22.29 -3.57 -20.44
CA GLY A 35 -21.99 -3.55 -19.01
C GLY A 35 -20.66 -2.86 -18.66
N SER A 36 -20.17 -1.95 -19.52
CA SER A 36 -18.85 -1.36 -19.43
C SER A 36 -18.88 0.09 -19.94
N THR A 37 -18.17 0.99 -19.27
CA THR A 37 -17.99 2.38 -19.74
C THR A 37 -16.84 2.54 -20.74
N TYR A 38 -15.98 1.52 -20.85
CA TYR A 38 -14.96 1.44 -21.89
C TYR A 38 -15.59 1.49 -23.28
N ARG A 39 -15.08 2.36 -24.14
CA ARG A 39 -15.51 2.48 -25.54
C ARG A 39 -14.58 1.65 -26.43
N PRO A 40 -14.94 0.40 -26.76
CA PRO A 40 -14.11 -0.41 -27.64
C PRO A 40 -14.09 0.17 -29.04
N THR A 41 -13.01 -0.14 -29.76
CA THR A 41 -12.87 0.19 -31.18
C THR A 41 -12.39 -1.04 -31.94
N LEU A 42 -12.78 -1.14 -33.21
CA LEU A 42 -12.28 -2.17 -34.10
C LEU A 42 -10.90 -1.82 -34.69
N TRP A 43 -10.42 -0.59 -34.53
CA TRP A 43 -9.13 -0.15 -35.06
C TRP A 43 -7.98 -0.56 -34.13
N LEU A 44 -6.93 -1.19 -34.69
CA LEU A 44 -5.74 -1.57 -33.91
C LEU A 44 -4.67 -0.48 -33.93
N GLY A 45 -4.52 0.21 -32.80
CA GLY A 45 -3.45 1.19 -32.56
C GLY A 45 -3.48 2.36 -33.55
N LYS A 46 -2.30 2.90 -33.89
CA LYS A 46 -2.15 3.95 -34.92
C LYS A 46 -2.23 3.44 -36.35
N SER A 47 -2.47 2.15 -36.55
CA SER A 47 -2.59 1.56 -37.88
C SER A 47 -4.04 1.62 -38.34
N ASN A 48 -4.27 1.91 -39.63
CA ASN A 48 -5.61 1.83 -40.25
C ASN A 48 -6.05 0.36 -40.43
N PHE A 49 -5.72 -0.52 -39.50
CA PHE A 49 -6.06 -1.93 -39.55
C PHE A 49 -7.25 -2.21 -38.65
N VAL A 50 -8.23 -2.93 -39.22
CA VAL A 50 -9.46 -3.31 -38.53
C VAL A 50 -9.33 -4.74 -38.03
N ALA A 51 -9.57 -4.94 -36.73
CA ALA A 51 -9.43 -6.19 -35.98
C ALA A 51 -10.51 -7.24 -36.29
N VAL A 52 -10.98 -7.32 -37.54
CA VAL A 52 -12.01 -8.26 -37.98
C VAL A 52 -11.40 -9.38 -38.82
N GLU A 53 -11.66 -10.62 -38.44
CA GLU A 53 -11.31 -11.82 -39.19
C GLU A 53 -12.38 -12.10 -40.25
N LEU A 54 -11.98 -12.16 -41.52
CA LEU A 54 -12.84 -12.56 -42.63
C LEU A 54 -12.50 -13.99 -43.08
N PRO A 55 -13.46 -14.89 -43.33
CA PRO A 55 -13.16 -16.28 -43.73
C PRO A 55 -12.26 -16.39 -44.99
N ASN A 56 -11.12 -17.08 -44.96
CA ASN A 56 -10.26 -17.25 -46.15
C ASN A 56 -9.81 -15.96 -46.87
N ALA A 57 -9.64 -14.83 -46.15
CA ALA A 57 -9.19 -13.57 -46.74
C ALA A 57 -7.64 -13.40 -46.73
N GLN A 58 -7.05 -12.94 -47.84
CA GLN A 58 -5.61 -12.70 -48.01
C GLN A 58 -5.04 -11.59 -47.11
N GLY A 59 -5.89 -10.82 -46.42
CA GLY A 59 -5.51 -9.75 -45.50
C GLY A 59 -5.66 -10.09 -44.01
N ASN A 60 -5.85 -11.36 -43.65
CA ASN A 60 -5.88 -11.78 -42.25
C ASN A 60 -4.47 -11.84 -41.67
N ARG A 61 -4.27 -11.24 -40.49
CA ARG A 61 -2.95 -11.09 -39.84
C ARG A 61 -2.80 -11.90 -38.56
N GLY A 62 -3.79 -12.72 -38.21
CA GLY A 62 -3.76 -13.55 -36.99
C GLY A 62 -3.95 -12.79 -35.66
N VAL A 63 -4.10 -11.46 -35.70
CA VAL A 63 -4.31 -10.60 -34.51
C VAL A 63 -5.75 -10.06 -34.46
N HIS A 64 -6.71 -10.86 -34.91
CA HIS A 64 -8.11 -10.45 -34.97
C HIS A 64 -8.80 -10.68 -33.64
N VAL A 65 -9.62 -9.72 -33.23
CA VAL A 65 -10.39 -9.80 -31.99
C VAL A 65 -11.82 -10.23 -32.27
N VAL A 66 -12.38 -9.77 -33.40
CA VAL A 66 -13.77 -10.02 -33.78
C VAL A 66 -13.80 -10.84 -35.06
N LYS A 67 -14.70 -11.83 -35.14
CA LYS A 67 -14.95 -12.53 -36.40
C LYS A 67 -16.01 -11.81 -37.20
N PHE A 68 -15.96 -11.90 -38.52
CA PHE A 68 -17.06 -11.41 -39.34
C PHE A 68 -18.37 -12.08 -38.92
N ILE A 69 -18.36 -13.41 -38.81
CA ILE A 69 -19.50 -14.22 -38.41
C ILE A 69 -18.96 -15.47 -37.68
N PRO A 70 -19.57 -15.93 -36.57
CA PRO A 70 -19.24 -17.22 -35.99
C PRO A 70 -19.54 -18.38 -36.96
N GLN A 71 -18.70 -19.42 -36.99
CA GLN A 71 -18.91 -20.57 -37.88
C GLN A 71 -20.30 -21.20 -37.75
N ALA A 72 -20.84 -21.26 -36.53
CA ALA A 72 -22.16 -21.80 -36.25
C ALA A 72 -23.32 -20.98 -36.85
N GLU A 73 -23.13 -19.67 -37.08
CA GLU A 73 -24.13 -18.83 -37.76
C GLU A 73 -24.04 -18.96 -39.29
N TYR A 74 -22.82 -19.16 -39.79
CA TYR A 74 -22.56 -19.33 -41.21
C TYR A 74 -23.35 -20.50 -41.79
N ASP A 75 -23.31 -21.67 -41.14
CA ASP A 75 -23.98 -22.89 -41.60
C ASP A 75 -25.51 -22.72 -41.71
N LYS A 76 -26.08 -21.74 -41.00
CA LYS A 76 -27.54 -21.50 -40.96
C LYS A 76 -28.01 -20.41 -41.91
N ARG A 77 -27.16 -19.44 -42.27
CA ARG A 77 -27.58 -18.18 -42.94
C ARG A 77 -26.65 -17.76 -44.10
N SER A 78 -25.90 -18.71 -44.66
CA SER A 78 -24.83 -18.48 -45.64
C SER A 78 -25.19 -17.55 -46.80
N VAL A 79 -26.41 -17.63 -47.35
CA VAL A 79 -26.88 -16.75 -48.44
C VAL A 79 -27.00 -15.29 -47.97
N GLN A 80 -27.75 -15.04 -46.89
CA GLN A 80 -27.94 -13.70 -46.31
C GLN A 80 -26.61 -13.04 -45.90
N LEU A 81 -25.68 -13.85 -45.41
CA LEU A 81 -24.34 -13.42 -45.01
C LEU A 81 -23.46 -13.07 -46.20
N THR A 82 -23.62 -13.81 -47.32
CA THR A 82 -22.95 -13.50 -48.59
C THR A 82 -23.45 -12.18 -49.16
N ASP A 83 -24.76 -11.96 -49.16
CA ASP A 83 -25.38 -10.71 -49.60
C ASP A 83 -24.90 -9.52 -48.75
N ALA A 84 -24.84 -9.70 -47.42
CA ALA A 84 -24.32 -8.68 -46.51
C ALA A 84 -22.85 -8.33 -46.78
N ALA A 85 -21.99 -9.32 -47.02
CA ALA A 85 -20.59 -9.06 -47.36
C ALA A 85 -20.44 -8.35 -48.71
N MET A 86 -21.23 -8.71 -49.71
CA MET A 86 -21.23 -8.03 -51.01
C MET A 86 -21.68 -6.57 -50.89
N ALA A 87 -22.77 -6.33 -50.15
CA ALA A 87 -23.24 -4.98 -49.86
C ALA A 87 -22.18 -4.15 -49.13
N LEU A 88 -21.54 -4.71 -48.09
CA LEU A 88 -20.45 -4.05 -47.36
C LEU A 88 -19.23 -3.75 -48.25
N ALA A 89 -18.88 -4.64 -49.17
CA ALA A 89 -17.78 -4.43 -50.11
C ALA A 89 -18.08 -3.31 -51.11
N ARG A 90 -19.30 -3.30 -51.69
CA ARG A 90 -19.74 -2.23 -52.61
C ARG A 90 -19.78 -0.88 -51.90
N PHE A 91 -20.41 -0.81 -50.73
CA PHE A 91 -20.43 0.40 -49.92
C PHE A 91 -19.02 0.90 -49.61
N GLY A 92 -18.12 0.01 -49.19
CA GLY A 92 -16.73 0.36 -48.88
C GLY A 92 -15.97 0.91 -50.09
N TYR A 93 -16.15 0.30 -51.27
CA TYR A 93 -15.56 0.76 -52.52
C TYR A 93 -16.03 2.17 -52.89
N TYR A 94 -17.35 2.43 -52.91
CA TYR A 94 -17.89 3.74 -53.27
C TYR A 94 -17.55 4.81 -52.24
N ARG A 95 -17.56 4.47 -50.94
CA ARG A 95 -17.16 5.38 -49.88
C ARG A 95 -15.68 5.77 -49.98
N GLU A 96 -14.80 4.82 -50.25
CA GLU A 96 -13.36 5.10 -50.33
C GLU A 96 -13.00 5.93 -51.57
N ASN A 97 -13.73 5.74 -52.67
CA ASN A 97 -13.53 6.46 -53.92
C ASN A 97 -14.37 7.76 -54.03
N SER A 98 -15.18 8.08 -53.02
CA SER A 98 -15.91 9.35 -52.95
C SER A 98 -14.98 10.48 -52.49
N LEU A 99 -15.09 11.65 -53.15
CA LEU A 99 -14.30 12.86 -52.85
C LEU A 99 -14.44 13.31 -51.38
N SER A 100 -15.61 13.07 -50.77
CA SER A 100 -15.90 13.46 -49.38
C SER A 100 -15.65 12.35 -48.36
N LYS A 101 -15.41 11.09 -48.79
CA LYS A 101 -15.32 9.89 -47.92
C LYS A 101 -16.49 9.73 -46.94
N THR A 102 -17.64 10.32 -47.28
CA THR A 102 -18.89 10.27 -46.50
C THR A 102 -19.74 9.07 -46.91
N GLU A 103 -20.87 8.88 -46.23
CA GLU A 103 -21.88 7.93 -46.69
C GLU A 103 -22.35 8.30 -48.09
N ASP A 104 -22.13 7.40 -49.03
CA ASP A 104 -22.60 7.54 -50.39
C ASP A 104 -23.39 6.30 -50.78
N TRP A 105 -24.68 6.51 -51.04
CA TRP A 105 -25.64 5.49 -51.45
C TRP A 105 -26.15 5.74 -52.87
N SER A 106 -25.52 6.63 -53.63
CA SER A 106 -25.98 7.08 -54.95
C SER A 106 -25.73 6.07 -56.08
N TYR A 107 -25.04 4.96 -55.80
CA TYR A 107 -24.80 3.89 -56.75
C TYR A 107 -26.05 3.03 -56.98
N ALA A 108 -26.11 2.32 -58.11
CA ALA A 108 -27.31 1.64 -58.60
C ALA A 108 -28.00 0.70 -57.58
N ASP A 109 -27.23 0.01 -56.75
CA ASP A 109 -27.74 -0.91 -55.72
C ASP A 109 -27.79 -0.31 -54.30
N GLY A 110 -27.49 0.98 -54.14
CA GLY A 110 -27.26 1.60 -52.82
C GLY A 110 -28.45 1.51 -51.87
N LYS A 111 -29.68 1.64 -52.39
CA LYS A 111 -30.90 1.50 -51.58
C LYS A 111 -31.07 0.07 -51.03
N THR A 112 -30.77 -0.94 -51.85
CA THR A 112 -30.88 -2.35 -51.44
C THR A 112 -29.78 -2.71 -50.46
N ASP A 113 -28.54 -2.30 -50.75
CA ASP A 113 -27.39 -2.50 -49.88
C ASP A 113 -27.58 -1.84 -48.51
N TYR A 114 -28.17 -0.65 -48.47
CA TYR A 114 -28.53 0.02 -47.22
C TYR A 114 -29.37 -0.91 -46.34
N LEU A 115 -30.48 -1.45 -46.84
CA LEU A 115 -31.36 -2.31 -46.05
C LEU A 115 -30.68 -3.59 -45.56
N ILE A 116 -29.88 -4.22 -46.43
CA ILE A 116 -29.13 -5.43 -46.10
C ILE A 116 -28.11 -5.14 -44.98
N ILE A 117 -27.34 -4.07 -45.13
CA ILE A 117 -26.33 -3.66 -44.14
C ILE A 117 -26.99 -3.27 -42.83
N GLN A 118 -28.11 -2.53 -42.85
CA GLN A 118 -28.86 -2.19 -41.63
C GLN A 118 -29.23 -3.45 -40.86
N SER A 119 -29.91 -4.40 -41.51
CA SER A 119 -30.36 -5.65 -40.89
C SER A 119 -29.20 -6.50 -40.36
N PHE A 120 -28.07 -6.53 -41.07
CA PHE A 120 -26.88 -7.25 -40.63
C PHE A 120 -26.25 -6.60 -39.39
N CYS A 121 -26.02 -5.30 -39.44
CA CYS A 121 -25.35 -4.55 -38.37
C CYS A 121 -26.14 -4.54 -37.06
N ASP A 122 -27.48 -4.62 -37.09
CA ASP A 122 -28.32 -4.66 -35.89
C ASP A 122 -27.98 -5.85 -34.96
N ARG A 123 -27.50 -6.96 -35.53
CA ARG A 123 -27.02 -8.11 -34.76
C ARG A 123 -25.51 -8.10 -34.59
N TRP A 124 -24.80 -7.80 -35.68
CA TRP A 124 -23.35 -7.91 -35.71
C TRP A 124 -22.65 -6.92 -34.78
N VAL A 125 -23.15 -5.68 -34.65
CA VAL A 125 -22.53 -4.67 -33.78
C VAL A 125 -22.54 -5.10 -32.32
N ASN A 126 -23.65 -5.67 -31.83
CA ASN A 126 -23.75 -6.17 -30.46
C ASN A 126 -22.81 -7.37 -30.21
N TYR A 127 -22.69 -8.27 -31.19
CA TYR A 127 -21.72 -9.36 -31.15
C TYR A 127 -20.28 -8.84 -31.09
N ALA A 128 -19.92 -7.92 -31.99
CA ALA A 128 -18.60 -7.32 -32.06
C ALA A 128 -18.25 -6.58 -30.76
N LEU A 129 -19.20 -5.82 -30.21
CA LEU A 129 -19.05 -5.12 -28.93
C LEU A 129 -18.73 -6.10 -27.80
N THR A 130 -19.50 -7.18 -27.69
CA THR A 130 -19.31 -8.22 -26.67
C THR A 130 -17.94 -8.88 -26.76
N GLU A 131 -17.49 -9.23 -27.96
CA GLU A 131 -16.18 -9.86 -28.16
C GLU A 131 -15.02 -8.90 -27.87
N LEU A 132 -15.14 -7.61 -28.23
CA LEU A 132 -14.12 -6.60 -27.92
C LEU A 132 -13.99 -6.37 -26.42
N VAL A 133 -15.11 -6.22 -25.70
CA VAL A 133 -15.12 -6.05 -24.24
C VAL A 133 -14.54 -7.30 -23.56
N LYS A 134 -14.98 -8.49 -23.98
CA LYS A 134 -14.45 -9.76 -23.47
C LYS A 134 -12.95 -9.91 -23.70
N HIS A 135 -12.46 -9.55 -24.89
CA HIS A 135 -11.04 -9.55 -25.17
C HIS A 135 -10.28 -8.57 -24.27
N LYS A 136 -10.81 -7.36 -24.07
CA LYS A 136 -10.19 -6.35 -23.21
C LYS A 136 -10.19 -6.75 -21.74
N ARG A 137 -11.22 -7.48 -21.28
CA ARG A 137 -11.28 -8.07 -19.93
C ARG A 137 -10.19 -9.12 -19.68
N ASN A 138 -9.51 -9.65 -20.70
CA ASN A 138 -8.33 -10.48 -20.49
C ASN A 138 -7.15 -9.70 -19.86
N ASP A 139 -7.15 -8.36 -19.99
CA ASP A 139 -6.17 -7.47 -19.37
C ASP A 139 -6.46 -7.21 -17.88
N LEU A 140 -7.66 -7.56 -17.38
CA LEU A 140 -8.06 -7.30 -15.98
C LEU A 140 -7.06 -7.79 -14.93
N PRO A 141 -6.50 -9.02 -15.01
CA PRO A 141 -5.52 -9.46 -14.03
C PRO A 141 -4.26 -8.58 -14.00
N LEU A 142 -3.86 -8.00 -15.13
CA LEU A 142 -2.72 -7.08 -15.20
C LEU A 142 -3.07 -5.73 -14.57
N LEU A 143 -4.21 -5.14 -14.96
CA LEU A 143 -4.68 -3.86 -14.40
C LEU A 143 -4.89 -3.95 -12.88
N LEU A 144 -5.46 -5.06 -12.41
CA LEU A 144 -5.63 -5.29 -10.97
C LEU A 144 -4.30 -5.56 -10.27
N SER A 145 -3.31 -6.18 -10.93
CA SER A 145 -1.95 -6.29 -10.38
C SER A 145 -1.31 -4.92 -10.17
N GLU A 146 -1.52 -3.98 -11.08
CA GLU A 146 -1.07 -2.59 -10.90
C GLU A 146 -1.76 -1.93 -9.71
N GLN A 147 -3.09 -2.03 -9.61
CA GLN A 147 -3.82 -1.48 -8.47
C GLN A 147 -3.41 -2.12 -7.13
N ILE A 148 -3.20 -3.43 -7.10
CA ILE A 148 -2.72 -4.16 -5.91
C ILE A 148 -1.31 -3.70 -5.52
N ALA A 149 -0.43 -3.44 -6.49
CA ALA A 149 0.90 -2.90 -6.21
C ALA A 149 0.84 -1.49 -5.59
N LEU A 150 -0.10 -0.64 -6.03
CA LEU A 150 -0.36 0.65 -5.39
C LEU A 150 -0.90 0.45 -3.96
N ALA A 151 -1.82 -0.49 -3.77
CA ALA A 151 -2.37 -0.80 -2.44
C ALA A 151 -1.28 -1.33 -1.48
N ASP A 152 -0.32 -2.10 -2.01
CA ASP A 152 0.88 -2.54 -1.29
C ASP A 152 1.76 -1.36 -0.89
N ALA A 153 2.04 -0.44 -1.80
CA ALA A 153 2.82 0.77 -1.54
C ALA A 153 2.16 1.72 -0.52
N LEU A 154 0.84 1.60 -0.32
CA LEU A 154 0.12 2.32 0.72
C LEU A 154 0.10 1.58 2.06
N GLY A 155 0.32 0.26 2.04
CA GLY A 155 0.07 -0.62 3.19
C GLY A 155 -1.42 -0.83 3.45
N ALA A 156 -2.26 -0.68 2.42
CA ALA A 156 -3.72 -0.76 2.51
C ALA A 156 -4.24 -2.20 2.59
N ILE A 157 -3.45 -3.16 2.12
CA ILE A 157 -3.79 -4.59 2.08
C ILE A 157 -2.77 -5.43 2.84
N LYS A 158 -3.26 -6.42 3.60
CA LYS A 158 -2.45 -7.36 4.36
C LYS A 158 -2.21 -8.64 3.56
N THR A 159 -1.35 -9.51 4.08
CA THR A 159 -1.12 -10.85 3.51
C THR A 159 -2.25 -11.82 3.80
N ALA A 160 -2.98 -11.60 4.90
CA ALA A 160 -4.14 -12.40 5.29
C ALA A 160 -5.43 -12.02 4.57
N ASP A 161 -5.47 -10.85 3.90
CA ASP A 161 -6.69 -10.33 3.31
C ASP A 161 -7.17 -11.22 2.15
N GLY A 162 -8.45 -11.59 2.21
CA GLY A 162 -9.13 -12.33 1.15
C GLY A 162 -9.49 -11.42 -0.03
N SER A 163 -9.87 -12.03 -1.16
CA SER A 163 -10.19 -11.28 -2.39
C SER A 163 -11.34 -10.27 -2.22
N LYS A 164 -12.30 -10.53 -1.32
CA LYS A 164 -13.41 -9.61 -1.01
C LYS A 164 -12.92 -8.38 -0.22
N GLU A 165 -12.03 -8.58 0.74
CA GLU A 165 -11.47 -7.49 1.55
C GLU A 165 -10.56 -6.61 0.69
N VAL A 166 -9.73 -7.24 -0.15
CA VAL A 166 -8.94 -6.53 -1.16
C VAL A 166 -9.86 -5.72 -2.07
N LEU A 167 -10.91 -6.30 -2.65
CA LEU A 167 -11.85 -5.57 -3.50
C LEU A 167 -12.46 -4.36 -2.77
N ALA A 168 -12.91 -4.53 -1.52
CA ALA A 168 -13.47 -3.44 -0.73
C ALA A 168 -12.47 -2.30 -0.49
N ARG A 169 -11.16 -2.60 -0.39
CA ARG A 169 -10.09 -1.59 -0.35
C ARG A 169 -9.88 -0.92 -1.70
N LEU A 170 -9.84 -1.70 -2.78
CA LEU A 170 -9.59 -1.20 -4.13
C LEU A 170 -10.71 -0.29 -4.64
N LEU A 171 -11.94 -0.41 -4.11
CA LEU A 171 -13.08 0.45 -4.46
C LEU A 171 -13.08 1.81 -3.76
N GLN A 172 -12.21 2.04 -2.78
CA GLN A 172 -12.11 3.35 -2.14
C GLN A 172 -11.34 4.32 -3.03
N ASN A 173 -11.74 5.59 -3.07
CA ASN A 173 -10.99 6.63 -3.79
C ASN A 173 -9.75 7.09 -3.00
N SER A 174 -8.82 7.73 -3.71
CA SER A 174 -7.55 8.22 -3.15
C SER A 174 -7.77 9.13 -1.93
N LYS A 175 -8.77 10.02 -1.98
CA LYS A 175 -9.11 10.96 -0.90
C LYS A 175 -9.51 10.23 0.38
N THR A 176 -10.37 9.22 0.28
CA THR A 176 -10.84 8.43 1.43
C THR A 176 -9.70 7.61 2.03
N LEU A 177 -8.84 7.04 1.17
CA LEU A 177 -7.67 6.29 1.61
C LEU A 177 -6.64 7.20 2.31
N SER A 178 -6.39 8.39 1.77
CA SER A 178 -5.40 9.32 2.33
C SER A 178 -5.67 9.69 3.79
N VAL A 179 -6.94 9.76 4.20
CA VAL A 179 -7.36 10.07 5.58
C VAL A 179 -7.17 8.88 6.52
N GLN A 180 -7.15 7.65 6.00
CA GLN A 180 -6.98 6.44 6.82
C GLN A 180 -5.52 6.15 7.17
N PHE A 181 -4.57 6.66 6.38
CA PHE A 181 -3.17 6.37 6.59
C PHE A 181 -2.55 7.26 7.66
N ARG A 182 -1.77 6.62 8.54
CA ARG A 182 -0.95 7.30 9.54
C ARG A 182 0.16 8.10 8.88
N SER A 183 0.61 9.13 9.58
CA SER A 183 1.76 9.93 9.15
C SER A 183 3.00 9.03 8.93
N GLY A 184 3.65 9.20 7.78
CA GLY A 184 4.82 8.39 7.42
C GLY A 184 6.00 8.66 8.36
N ILE A 185 6.66 7.61 8.83
CA ILE A 185 7.79 7.71 9.78
C ILE A 185 9.09 8.19 9.13
N THR A 186 9.23 8.00 7.82
CA THR A 186 10.38 8.43 7.03
C THR A 186 9.91 9.18 5.78
N LYS A 187 10.80 10.00 5.24
CA LYS A 187 10.56 10.71 3.97
C LYS A 187 10.34 9.71 2.83
N ALA A 188 11.11 8.61 2.79
CA ALA A 188 10.97 7.58 1.76
C ALA A 188 9.59 6.91 1.75
N ILE A 189 9.02 6.61 2.93
CA ILE A 189 7.65 6.06 3.03
C ILE A 189 6.62 7.10 2.59
N THR A 190 6.80 8.35 3.01
CA THR A 190 5.88 9.44 2.68
C THR A 190 5.84 9.70 1.17
N GLU A 191 6.99 9.75 0.51
CA GLU A 191 7.11 9.93 -0.94
C GLU A 191 6.49 8.77 -1.72
N LEU A 192 6.79 7.52 -1.33
CA LEU A 192 6.22 6.34 -1.98
C LEU A 192 4.69 6.32 -1.89
N ARG A 193 4.13 6.66 -0.72
CA ARG A 193 2.68 6.75 -0.53
C ARG A 193 2.06 7.87 -1.35
N ALA A 194 2.71 9.03 -1.43
CA ALA A 194 2.24 10.15 -2.24
C ALA A 194 2.21 9.79 -3.73
N GLU A 195 3.25 9.12 -4.24
CA GLU A 195 3.28 8.63 -5.62
C GLU A 195 2.17 7.60 -5.89
N ALA A 196 1.94 6.69 -4.95
CA ALA A 196 0.90 5.68 -5.07
C ALA A 196 -0.52 6.30 -5.07
N LEU A 197 -0.77 7.28 -4.20
CA LEU A 197 -2.04 8.03 -4.18
C LEU A 197 -2.26 8.83 -5.47
N ALA A 198 -1.21 9.43 -6.03
CA ALA A 198 -1.31 10.22 -7.25
C ALA A 198 -1.72 9.37 -8.47
N LYS A 199 -1.38 8.08 -8.49
CA LYS A 199 -1.73 7.13 -9.56
C LYS A 199 -3.01 6.33 -9.28
N TRP A 200 -3.56 6.46 -8.08
CA TRP A 200 -4.59 5.54 -7.58
C TRP A 200 -5.89 5.61 -8.37
N ASP A 201 -6.44 6.80 -8.57
CA ASP A 201 -7.76 6.97 -9.20
C ASP A 201 -7.69 6.62 -10.70
N ASP A 202 -6.60 6.96 -11.40
CA ASP A 202 -6.39 6.61 -12.81
C ASP A 202 -6.29 5.08 -13.01
N ALA A 203 -5.52 4.41 -12.15
CA ALA A 203 -5.42 2.95 -12.18
C ALA A 203 -6.76 2.28 -11.79
N GLN A 204 -7.52 2.90 -10.88
CA GLN A 204 -8.84 2.45 -10.50
C GLN A 204 -9.83 2.51 -11.67
N ASP A 205 -9.89 3.65 -12.38
CA ASP A 205 -10.76 3.86 -13.54
C ASP A 205 -10.44 2.88 -14.68
N ALA A 206 -9.16 2.59 -14.90
CA ALA A 206 -8.71 1.69 -15.96
C ALA A 206 -9.32 0.28 -15.86
N TRP A 207 -9.46 -0.29 -14.66
CA TRP A 207 -10.10 -1.61 -14.49
C TRP A 207 -11.60 -1.50 -14.22
N LEU A 208 -12.07 -0.46 -13.49
CA LEU A 208 -13.51 -0.27 -13.21
C LEU A 208 -14.30 -0.09 -14.50
N SER A 209 -13.78 0.66 -15.47
CA SER A 209 -14.44 0.90 -16.74
C SER A 209 -14.76 -0.38 -17.52
N LEU A 210 -14.07 -1.50 -17.24
CA LEU A 210 -14.28 -2.81 -17.90
C LEU A 210 -15.37 -3.67 -17.23
N VAL A 211 -15.75 -3.37 -15.99
CA VAL A 211 -16.57 -4.24 -15.12
C VAL A 211 -17.74 -3.53 -14.44
N ALA A 212 -17.77 -2.20 -14.53
CA ALA A 212 -18.82 -1.33 -14.01
C ALA A 212 -19.50 -0.61 -15.18
N LEU A 213 -20.82 -0.72 -15.24
CA LEU A 213 -21.63 0.13 -16.12
C LEU A 213 -21.88 1.51 -15.48
N ASN A 214 -22.05 1.48 -14.16
CA ASN A 214 -22.39 2.61 -13.32
C ASN A 214 -21.84 2.36 -11.91
N ASP A 215 -22.03 3.33 -11.02
CA ASP A 215 -21.53 3.25 -9.63
C ASP A 215 -22.27 2.24 -8.75
N HIS A 216 -23.20 1.45 -9.30
CA HIS A 216 -24.12 0.60 -8.54
C HIS A 216 -24.03 -0.89 -8.87
N ALA A 217 -23.44 -1.27 -10.02
CA ALA A 217 -23.38 -2.65 -10.47
C ALA A 217 -21.96 -3.03 -10.93
N LEU A 218 -21.45 -4.14 -10.37
CA LEU A 218 -20.14 -4.71 -10.67
C LEU A 218 -20.27 -6.19 -11.03
N GLU A 219 -19.50 -6.63 -12.04
CA GLU A 219 -19.33 -8.05 -12.34
C GLU A 219 -18.42 -8.74 -11.29
N GLY A 220 -19.00 -9.06 -10.13
CA GLY A 220 -18.28 -9.57 -8.96
C GLY A 220 -17.49 -10.85 -9.20
N ASP A 221 -18.05 -11.84 -9.89
CA ASP A 221 -17.37 -13.13 -10.13
C ASP A 221 -16.12 -12.98 -11.01
N LEU A 222 -16.22 -12.14 -12.05
CA LEU A 222 -15.10 -11.83 -12.94
C LEU A 222 -13.99 -11.12 -12.17
N LEU A 223 -14.35 -10.13 -11.35
CA LEU A 223 -13.42 -9.37 -10.51
C LEU A 223 -12.72 -10.24 -9.47
N LEU A 224 -13.48 -11.05 -8.73
CA LEU A 224 -12.91 -11.92 -7.70
C LEU A 224 -11.95 -12.94 -8.30
N SER A 225 -12.28 -13.52 -9.47
CA SER A 225 -11.38 -14.41 -10.20
C SER A 225 -10.10 -13.70 -10.64
N ALA A 226 -10.21 -12.47 -11.15
CA ALA A 226 -9.07 -11.69 -11.61
C ALA A 226 -8.17 -11.24 -10.44
N ILE A 227 -8.76 -10.80 -9.31
CA ILE A 227 -8.03 -10.47 -8.08
C ILE A 227 -7.28 -11.70 -7.55
N GLN A 228 -7.91 -12.87 -7.51
CA GLN A 228 -7.22 -14.10 -7.11
C GLN A 228 -6.01 -14.42 -8.00
N LYS A 229 -6.13 -14.23 -9.32
CA LYS A 229 -5.01 -14.40 -10.25
C LYS A 229 -3.90 -13.37 -10.00
N ALA A 230 -4.26 -12.12 -9.75
CA ALA A 230 -3.32 -11.04 -9.46
C ALA A 230 -2.57 -11.27 -8.13
N LEU A 231 -3.29 -11.66 -7.07
CA LEU A 231 -2.71 -11.97 -5.75
C LEU A 231 -1.73 -13.15 -5.81
N LYS A 232 -1.99 -14.17 -6.62
CA LYS A 232 -1.06 -15.29 -6.84
C LYS A 232 0.28 -14.86 -7.47
N LYS A 233 0.28 -13.75 -8.22
CA LYS A 233 1.48 -13.18 -8.87
C LYS A 233 2.11 -12.02 -8.09
N ARG A 234 1.54 -11.66 -6.93
CA ARG A 234 2.02 -10.55 -6.08
C ARG A 234 3.46 -10.81 -5.66
N SER A 235 4.36 -9.87 -5.98
CA SER A 235 5.74 -9.92 -5.53
C SER A 235 5.82 -9.59 -4.04
N LYS A 236 6.56 -10.40 -3.28
CA LYS A 236 6.78 -10.17 -1.85
C LYS A 236 7.88 -9.14 -1.56
N ASN A 237 8.71 -8.79 -2.55
CA ASN A 237 9.95 -8.03 -2.33
C ASN A 237 9.94 -6.62 -2.94
N THR A 238 8.79 -6.11 -3.39
CA THR A 238 8.69 -4.86 -4.15
C THR A 238 9.26 -3.64 -3.41
N HIS A 239 9.18 -3.63 -2.08
CA HIS A 239 9.60 -2.48 -1.26
C HIS A 239 10.86 -2.74 -0.41
N ALA A 240 11.60 -3.82 -0.66
CA ALA A 240 12.75 -4.21 0.16
C ALA A 240 13.82 -3.09 0.28
N ALA A 241 14.05 -2.32 -0.78
CA ALA A 241 14.98 -1.20 -0.76
C ALA A 241 14.49 -0.05 0.15
N VAL A 242 13.20 0.28 0.10
CA VAL A 242 12.57 1.30 0.95
C VAL A 242 12.56 0.86 2.41
N VAL A 243 12.28 -0.43 2.66
CA VAL A 243 12.37 -1.04 4.00
C VAL A 243 13.78 -0.89 4.53
N LYS A 244 14.80 -1.37 3.81
CA LYS A 244 16.20 -1.30 4.24
C LYS A 244 16.63 0.14 4.57
N LYS A 245 16.30 1.10 3.70
CA LYS A 245 16.58 2.52 3.93
C LYS A 245 15.86 3.03 5.18
N SER A 246 14.55 2.75 5.30
CA SER A 246 13.76 3.20 6.45
C SER A 246 14.25 2.61 7.77
N LEU A 247 14.62 1.33 7.79
CA LEU A 247 15.18 0.67 8.97
C LEU A 247 16.49 1.31 9.44
N SER A 248 17.33 1.77 8.50
CA SER A 248 18.56 2.48 8.85
C SER A 248 18.27 3.87 9.44
N GLU A 249 17.25 4.57 8.94
CA GLU A 249 16.85 5.90 9.42
C GLU A 249 16.18 5.84 10.80
N ILE A 250 15.36 4.81 11.06
CA ILE A 250 14.64 4.65 12.33
C ILE A 250 15.45 3.91 13.40
N ARG A 251 16.73 3.61 13.16
CA ARG A 251 17.55 2.86 14.13
C ARG A 251 17.52 3.44 15.55
N PRO A 252 17.67 4.76 15.76
CA PRO A 252 17.58 5.35 17.10
C PRO A 252 16.22 5.14 17.78
N ILE A 253 15.15 5.03 16.98
CA ILE A 253 13.78 4.79 17.44
C ILE A 253 13.65 3.35 17.93
N LEU A 254 14.23 2.40 17.18
CA LEU A 254 14.29 0.99 17.58
C LEU A 254 15.08 0.81 18.88
N ASP A 255 16.21 1.50 19.02
CA ASP A 255 17.03 1.45 20.23
C ASP A 255 16.30 2.07 21.44
N THR A 256 15.52 3.13 21.24
CA THR A 256 14.66 3.73 22.29
C THR A 256 13.54 2.78 22.70
N ALA A 257 12.90 2.09 21.75
CA ALA A 257 11.88 1.09 22.07
C ALA A 257 12.44 -0.12 22.83
N ALA A 258 13.72 -0.44 22.64
CA ALA A 258 14.41 -1.52 23.36
C ALA A 258 14.62 -1.22 24.85
N LEU A 259 14.57 0.05 25.29
CA LEU A 259 14.61 0.42 26.71
C LEU A 259 13.43 -0.17 27.51
N PHE A 260 12.36 -0.52 26.81
CA PHE A 260 11.15 -1.08 27.40
C PHE A 260 11.09 -2.60 27.29
N ALA A 261 12.15 -3.28 26.85
CA ALA A 261 12.12 -4.71 26.48
C ALA A 261 11.53 -5.63 27.56
N ASP A 262 11.73 -5.30 28.84
CA ASP A 262 11.26 -6.06 29.99
C ASP A 262 9.77 -5.89 30.29
N CYS A 263 9.10 -4.90 29.69
CA CYS A 263 7.64 -4.79 29.76
C CYS A 263 7.00 -5.86 28.86
N GLU A 264 6.12 -6.70 29.42
CA GLU A 264 5.39 -7.74 28.68
C GLU A 264 4.03 -7.24 28.21
N ASN A 265 3.40 -6.37 29.00
CA ASN A 265 2.05 -5.88 28.76
C ASN A 265 1.96 -4.35 28.96
N ALA A 266 0.76 -3.80 28.71
CA ALA A 266 0.51 -2.37 28.80
C ALA A 266 0.59 -1.84 30.25
N ASP A 267 0.26 -2.68 31.23
CA ASP A 267 0.28 -2.33 32.65
C ASP A 267 1.73 -2.21 33.14
N ASP A 268 2.61 -3.15 32.80
CA ASP A 268 4.04 -3.08 33.11
C ASP A 268 4.68 -1.80 32.55
N PHE A 269 4.32 -1.48 31.29
CA PHE A 269 4.77 -0.25 30.64
C PHE A 269 4.27 0.99 31.37
N SER A 270 2.99 1.02 31.75
CA SER A 270 2.39 2.13 32.48
C SER A 270 3.03 2.31 33.85
N GLU A 271 3.26 1.22 34.58
CA GLU A 271 3.92 1.22 35.89
C GLU A 271 5.34 1.79 35.79
N LEU A 272 6.13 1.29 34.83
CA LEU A 272 7.49 1.77 34.60
C LEU A 272 7.51 3.27 34.29
N VAL A 273 6.69 3.73 33.34
CA VAL A 273 6.63 5.14 32.93
C VAL A 273 6.15 6.03 34.07
N THR A 274 5.17 5.57 34.86
CA THR A 274 4.67 6.30 36.04
C THR A 274 5.75 6.39 37.12
N GLY A 275 6.55 5.34 37.31
CA GLY A 275 7.73 5.34 38.17
C GLY A 275 8.76 6.38 37.73
N LEU A 276 9.06 6.45 36.42
CA LEU A 276 9.95 7.46 35.86
C LEU A 276 9.41 8.88 36.08
N ALA A 277 8.11 9.10 35.85
CA ALA A 277 7.47 10.39 36.05
C ALA A 277 7.51 10.84 37.52
N THR A 278 7.31 9.90 38.45
CA THR A 278 7.38 10.13 39.90
C THR A 278 8.80 10.49 40.33
N LEU A 279 9.81 9.81 39.76
CA LEU A 279 11.22 10.11 40.03
C LEU A 279 11.59 11.52 39.55
N VAL A 280 11.20 11.90 38.33
CA VAL A 280 11.41 13.25 37.80
C VAL A 280 10.73 14.30 38.68
N LYS A 281 9.51 14.03 39.14
CA LYS A 281 8.78 14.92 40.04
C LYS A 281 9.53 15.09 41.36
N SER A 282 10.00 14.01 41.97
CA SER A 282 10.76 14.07 43.23
C SER A 282 12.06 14.87 43.09
N LEU A 283 12.75 14.79 41.95
CA LEU A 283 13.94 15.59 41.67
C LEU A 283 13.61 17.09 41.56
N GLY A 284 12.43 17.40 41.01
CA GLY A 284 11.90 18.76 40.98
C GLY A 284 11.60 19.29 42.38
N ASP A 285 10.89 18.49 43.19
CA ASP A 285 10.49 18.85 44.55
C ASP A 285 11.69 19.00 45.50
N SER A 286 12.77 18.23 45.30
CA SER A 286 14.01 18.32 46.09
C SER A 286 14.95 19.44 45.63
N GLY A 287 14.72 20.02 44.46
CA GLY A 287 15.63 21.00 43.85
C GLY A 287 16.88 20.40 43.20
N ASP A 288 16.97 19.07 43.07
CA ASP A 288 18.08 18.36 42.42
C ASP A 288 17.94 18.29 40.90
N TYR A 289 16.78 18.70 40.36
CA TYR A 289 16.58 18.81 38.93
C TYR A 289 17.48 19.91 38.32
N PRO A 290 18.25 19.61 37.26
CA PRO A 290 19.14 20.61 36.66
C PRO A 290 18.37 21.81 36.09
N ALA A 291 18.58 23.00 36.66
CA ALA A 291 17.86 24.23 36.28
C ALA A 291 18.20 24.74 34.86
N ASP A 292 19.31 24.28 34.28
CA ASP A 292 19.77 24.64 32.93
C ASP A 292 19.23 23.71 31.83
N ILE A 293 18.50 22.66 32.18
CA ILE A 293 17.92 21.71 31.23
C ILE A 293 16.48 22.07 30.91
N SER A 294 16.14 22.01 29.62
CA SER A 294 14.77 22.07 29.11
C SER A 294 14.42 20.68 28.56
N PRO A 295 13.18 20.17 28.74
CA PRO A 295 12.07 20.77 29.49
C PRO A 295 12.30 20.83 31.01
N ASP A 296 11.49 21.60 31.74
CA ASP A 296 11.51 21.60 33.21
C ASP A 296 10.93 20.29 33.80
N SER A 297 11.07 20.11 35.12
CA SER A 297 10.63 18.90 35.82
C SER A 297 9.13 18.63 35.62
N SER A 298 8.27 19.65 35.74
CA SER A 298 6.82 19.53 35.56
C SER A 298 6.48 19.07 34.14
N THR A 299 7.05 19.74 33.14
CA THR A 299 6.80 19.47 31.72
C THR A 299 7.29 18.07 31.33
N LEU A 300 8.43 17.63 31.87
CA LEU A 300 8.93 16.27 31.63
C LEU A 300 8.05 15.22 32.32
N THR A 301 7.62 15.45 33.55
CA THR A 301 6.67 14.57 34.26
C THR A 301 5.37 14.42 33.48
N ASP A 302 4.78 15.52 33.00
CA ASP A 302 3.57 15.50 32.18
C ASP A 302 3.80 14.76 30.86
N SER A 303 4.94 15.00 30.20
CA SER A 303 5.31 14.33 28.95
C SER A 303 5.48 12.82 29.12
N LEU A 304 6.04 12.36 30.25
CA LEU A 304 6.18 10.95 30.61
C LEU A 304 4.82 10.33 30.89
N ASN A 305 4.02 10.93 31.78
CA ASN A 305 2.67 10.44 32.09
C ASN A 305 1.84 10.26 30.83
N ALA A 306 1.93 11.21 29.90
CA ALA A 306 1.14 11.17 28.70
C ALA A 306 1.62 10.14 27.66
N LEU A 307 2.75 9.44 27.90
CA LEU A 307 3.13 8.24 27.14
C LEU A 307 2.27 7.01 27.48
N THR A 308 1.69 6.95 28.67
CA THR A 308 0.79 5.84 29.06
C THR A 308 -0.53 5.91 28.29
N GLU A 309 -0.89 7.10 27.82
CA GLU A 309 -2.08 7.37 27.02
C GLU A 309 -1.81 7.24 25.50
N GLY A 310 -2.85 6.93 24.73
CA GLY A 310 -2.84 7.16 23.27
C GLY A 310 -2.10 6.11 22.42
N GLY A 311 -1.85 4.90 22.93
CA GLY A 311 -1.42 3.76 22.11
C GLY A 311 0.09 3.70 21.80
N ILE A 312 0.93 4.40 22.59
CA ILE A 312 2.40 4.28 22.52
C ILE A 312 2.86 2.84 22.72
N TRP A 313 2.24 2.10 23.66
CA TRP A 313 2.55 0.68 23.88
C TRP A 313 2.39 -0.16 22.60
N MET A 314 1.29 0.02 21.87
CA MET A 314 1.08 -0.65 20.58
C MET A 314 2.13 -0.24 19.53
N THR A 315 2.64 0.98 19.60
CA THR A 315 3.74 1.46 18.75
C THR A 315 5.04 0.75 19.10
N ILE A 316 5.36 0.57 20.39
CA ILE A 316 6.50 -0.20 20.87
C ILE A 316 6.41 -1.66 20.41
N LEU A 317 5.24 -2.30 20.54
CA LEU A 317 5.04 -3.67 20.06
C LEU A 317 5.29 -3.81 18.55
N LYS A 318 4.84 -2.85 17.74
CA LYS A 318 5.11 -2.83 16.30
C LYS A 318 6.61 -2.67 16.00
N LEU A 319 7.30 -1.77 16.72
CA LEU A 319 8.75 -1.57 16.60
C LEU A 319 9.53 -2.84 16.98
N ARG A 320 9.11 -3.56 18.03
CA ARG A 320 9.69 -4.88 18.37
C ARG A 320 9.46 -5.90 17.26
N GLY A 321 8.23 -5.97 16.73
CA GLY A 321 7.88 -6.85 15.63
C GLY A 321 8.71 -6.60 14.36
N ILE A 322 9.13 -5.36 14.12
CA ILE A 322 10.03 -5.01 13.01
C ILE A 322 11.41 -5.63 13.23
N ASN A 323 11.97 -5.50 14.43
CA ASN A 323 13.29 -6.07 14.76
C ASN A 323 13.29 -7.60 14.76
N GLN A 324 12.17 -8.23 15.11
CA GLN A 324 12.03 -9.69 15.17
C GLN A 324 11.74 -10.33 13.81
N SER A 325 11.28 -9.55 12.82
CA SER A 325 10.90 -10.07 11.51
C SER A 325 12.06 -9.99 10.53
N GLU A 326 12.35 -11.10 9.85
CA GLU A 326 13.30 -11.14 8.72
C GLU A 326 12.61 -10.97 7.35
N ASP A 327 11.28 -11.02 7.31
CA ASP A 327 10.50 -10.91 6.08
C ASP A 327 10.32 -9.42 5.70
N PRO A 328 10.89 -8.95 4.56
CA PRO A 328 10.77 -7.56 4.13
C PRO A 328 9.32 -7.11 3.94
N LEU A 329 8.41 -8.02 3.55
CA LEU A 329 7.00 -7.70 3.37
C LEU A 329 6.33 -7.42 4.72
N ARG A 330 6.63 -8.24 5.72
CA ARG A 330 6.11 -8.05 7.08
C ARG A 330 6.67 -6.77 7.72
N GLN A 331 7.98 -6.53 7.54
CA GLN A 331 8.61 -5.28 7.97
C GLN A 331 7.94 -4.07 7.31
N TRP A 332 7.70 -4.11 6.00
CA TRP A 332 6.99 -3.06 5.27
C TRP A 332 5.59 -2.77 5.84
N GLN A 333 4.80 -3.81 6.10
CA GLN A 333 3.46 -3.67 6.69
C GLN A 333 3.52 -3.01 8.06
N LEU A 334 4.45 -3.44 8.92
CA LEU A 334 4.61 -2.86 10.26
C LEU A 334 5.04 -1.39 10.16
N LEU A 335 5.99 -1.06 9.28
CA LEU A 335 6.41 0.32 9.02
C LEU A 335 5.25 1.20 8.57
N CYS A 336 4.34 0.65 7.75
CA CYS A 336 3.14 1.33 7.29
C CYS A 336 2.12 1.60 8.41
N GLU A 337 2.06 0.74 9.43
CA GLU A 337 1.12 0.85 10.55
C GLU A 337 1.62 1.75 11.68
N LEU A 338 2.88 2.20 11.63
CA LEU A 338 3.44 3.14 12.59
C LEU A 338 2.89 4.56 12.38
N ASP A 339 2.73 5.30 13.47
CA ASP A 339 2.32 6.70 13.45
C ASP A 339 3.50 7.60 13.82
N GLY A 340 3.95 8.40 12.85
CA GLY A 340 5.05 9.34 13.03
C GLY A 340 4.83 10.32 14.19
N VAL A 341 3.59 10.70 14.49
CA VAL A 341 3.28 11.62 15.62
C VAL A 341 3.54 10.93 16.95
N LEU A 342 3.08 9.69 17.13
CA LEU A 342 3.30 8.93 18.36
C LEU A 342 4.77 8.58 18.55
N ILE A 343 5.46 8.25 17.46
CA ILE A 343 6.90 7.98 17.49
C ILE A 343 7.69 9.22 17.89
N ASN A 344 7.37 10.38 17.32
CA ASN A 344 8.06 11.61 17.65
C ASN A 344 7.85 12.00 19.12
N ARG A 345 6.64 11.78 19.64
CA ARG A 345 6.34 11.94 21.07
C ARG A 345 7.21 11.04 21.94
N LEU A 346 7.25 9.73 21.65
CA LEU A 346 8.09 8.77 22.37
C LEU A 346 9.57 9.21 22.35
N MET A 347 10.08 9.56 21.18
CA MET A 347 11.48 9.96 20.99
C MET A 347 11.83 11.22 21.80
N MET A 348 11.03 12.28 21.68
CA MET A 348 11.30 13.55 22.38
C MET A 348 11.26 13.39 23.89
N THR A 349 10.26 12.66 24.42
CA THR A 349 10.14 12.42 25.86
C THR A 349 11.32 11.59 26.38
N MET A 350 11.68 10.50 25.69
CA MET A 350 12.77 9.63 26.14
C MET A 350 14.15 10.27 26.01
N GLN A 351 14.39 11.07 24.97
CA GLN A 351 15.63 11.84 24.84
C GLN A 351 15.78 12.86 25.99
N SER A 352 14.71 13.58 26.31
CA SER A 352 14.68 14.52 27.42
C SER A 352 14.97 13.82 28.75
N TRP A 353 14.31 12.68 29.00
CA TRP A 353 14.54 11.87 30.19
C TRP A 353 15.98 11.35 30.28
N GLN A 354 16.55 10.82 29.18
CA GLN A 354 17.93 10.34 29.15
C GLN A 354 18.95 11.44 29.45
N GLN A 355 18.72 12.66 28.96
CA GLN A 355 19.57 13.81 29.23
C GLN A 355 19.58 14.15 30.73
N VAL A 356 18.39 14.21 31.34
CA VAL A 356 18.24 14.44 32.79
C VAL A 356 18.91 13.32 33.58
N HIS A 357 18.60 12.06 33.26
CA HIS A 357 19.16 10.90 33.93
C HIS A 357 20.70 10.92 33.90
N LYS A 358 21.31 11.17 32.73
CA LYS A 358 22.77 11.25 32.61
C LYS A 358 23.36 12.34 33.49
N ARG A 359 22.73 13.50 33.56
CA ARG A 359 23.21 14.65 34.35
C ARG A 359 23.08 14.40 35.85
N VAL A 360 21.91 13.95 36.28
CA VAL A 360 21.61 13.65 37.69
C VAL A 360 22.50 12.52 38.18
N LEU A 361 22.65 11.44 37.41
CA LEU A 361 23.54 10.34 37.77
C LEU A 361 24.99 10.80 37.91
N ALA A 362 25.48 11.66 37.02
CA ALA A 362 26.83 12.22 37.11
C ALA A 362 27.00 13.10 38.36
N ASN A 363 26.02 13.94 38.67
CA ASN A 363 26.02 14.79 39.87
C ASN A 363 26.02 13.95 41.15
N ILE A 364 25.15 12.95 41.24
CA ILE A 364 25.08 12.03 42.39
C ILE A 364 26.39 11.25 42.53
N THR A 365 26.94 10.75 41.43
CA THR A 365 28.21 10.00 41.45
C THR A 365 29.37 10.89 41.91
N ALA A 366 29.45 12.12 41.42
CA ALA A 366 30.47 13.09 41.83
C ALA A 366 30.31 13.49 43.30
N TYR A 367 29.08 13.69 43.77
CA TYR A 367 28.77 13.98 45.17
C TYR A 367 29.19 12.82 46.07
N ASN A 368 28.80 11.58 45.72
CA ASN A 368 29.17 10.38 46.46
C ASN A 368 30.69 10.15 46.47
N HIS A 369 31.38 10.43 45.38
CA HIS A 369 32.84 10.31 45.34
C HIS A 369 33.54 11.36 46.23
N SER A 370 33.06 12.60 46.22
CA SER A 370 33.65 13.70 46.99
C SER A 370 33.32 13.65 48.49
N HIS A 371 32.13 13.19 48.87
CA HIS A 371 31.66 13.22 50.26
C HIS A 371 31.59 11.83 50.90
N GLY A 372 31.28 10.79 50.13
CA GLY A 372 31.14 9.42 50.65
C GLY A 372 32.46 8.80 51.10
N GLY A 373 33.56 9.06 50.38
CA GLY A 373 34.90 8.61 50.80
C GLY A 373 35.39 9.30 52.08
N HIS A 374 35.13 10.59 52.21
CA HIS A 374 35.52 11.37 53.38
C HIS A 374 34.69 11.05 54.62
N GLN A 375 33.36 10.91 54.50
CA GLN A 375 32.51 10.56 55.64
C GLN A 375 32.80 9.15 56.19
N ILE A 376 33.07 8.17 55.30
CA ILE A 376 33.45 6.82 55.74
C ILE A 376 34.81 6.86 56.47
N SER A 377 35.76 7.68 55.99
CA SER A 377 37.03 7.86 56.68
C SER A 377 36.86 8.55 58.04
N GLU A 378 36.05 9.60 58.13
CA GLU A 378 35.77 10.31 59.39
C GLU A 378 35.10 9.40 60.42
N PHE A 379 34.09 8.63 60.02
CA PHE A 379 33.45 7.65 60.91
C PHE A 379 34.42 6.55 61.34
N ARG A 380 35.31 6.11 60.45
CA ARG A 380 36.35 5.14 60.79
C ARG A 380 37.32 5.71 61.83
N THR A 381 37.77 6.95 61.65
CA THR A 381 38.66 7.62 62.63
C THR A 381 37.97 7.84 63.97
N GLN A 382 36.67 8.19 64.00
CA GLN A 382 35.89 8.30 65.23
C GLN A 382 35.75 6.94 65.94
N ILE A 383 35.43 5.87 65.21
CA ILE A 383 35.33 4.53 65.78
C ILE A 383 36.69 4.10 66.37
N GLU A 384 37.78 4.35 65.64
CA GLU A 384 39.13 3.98 66.07
C GLU A 384 39.54 4.75 67.33
N SER A 385 39.22 6.05 67.42
CA SER A 385 39.40 6.87 68.63
C SER A 385 38.62 6.31 69.82
N THR A 386 37.33 6.00 69.63
CA THR A 386 36.49 5.47 70.72
C THR A 386 36.95 4.08 71.18
N LEU A 387 37.44 3.23 70.28
CA LEU A 387 38.01 1.93 70.64
C LEU A 387 39.30 2.08 71.43
N GLN A 388 40.13 3.07 71.09
CA GLN A 388 41.37 3.36 71.81
C GLN A 388 41.09 3.89 73.22
N GLU A 389 40.11 4.78 73.36
CA GLU A 389 39.63 5.25 74.67
C GLU A 389 39.07 4.11 75.52
N LEU A 390 38.26 3.23 74.93
CA LEU A 390 37.74 2.05 75.63
C LEU A 390 38.86 1.11 76.06
N HIS A 391 39.90 0.91 75.25
CA HIS A 391 41.07 0.10 75.62
C HIS A 391 41.82 0.70 76.80
N GLN A 392 42.06 2.00 76.79
CA GLN A 392 42.72 2.70 77.90
C GLN A 392 41.92 2.61 79.21
N VAL A 393 40.59 2.72 79.11
CA VAL A 393 39.69 2.55 80.26
C VAL A 393 39.73 1.10 80.78
N LEU A 394 39.81 0.11 79.88
CA LEU A 394 39.94 -1.30 80.24
C LEU A 394 41.28 -1.62 80.92
N ASP A 395 42.38 -1.09 80.40
CA ASP A 395 43.72 -1.22 81.00
C ASP A 395 43.78 -0.55 82.37
N ALA A 396 43.17 0.62 82.52
CA ALA A 396 43.06 1.30 83.81
C ALA A 396 42.23 0.48 84.82
N MET A 397 41.11 -0.11 84.38
CA MET A 397 40.31 -1.00 85.23
C MET A 397 41.05 -2.30 85.61
N GLN A 398 41.84 -2.87 84.70
CA GLN A 398 42.67 -4.04 85.00
C GLN A 398 43.82 -3.70 85.96
N SER A 399 44.44 -2.53 85.83
CA SER A 399 45.45 -2.06 86.78
C SER A 399 44.87 -1.88 88.18
N VAL A 400 43.68 -1.29 88.29
CA VAL A 400 42.98 -1.09 89.57
C VAL A 400 42.51 -2.44 90.16
N ALA A 401 42.09 -3.39 89.33
CA ALA A 401 41.73 -4.73 89.79
C ALA A 401 42.96 -5.56 90.23
N GLY A 402 44.11 -5.39 89.58
CA GLY A 402 45.38 -6.02 89.97
C GLY A 402 45.90 -5.52 91.33
N GLU A 403 45.81 -4.21 91.59
CA GLU A 403 46.20 -3.60 92.87
C GLU A 403 45.29 -4.01 94.05
N GLN A 404 44.06 -4.45 93.79
CA GLN A 404 43.17 -5.00 94.81
C GLN A 404 43.46 -6.45 95.19
N TYR A 405 44.15 -7.22 94.33
CA TYR A 405 44.55 -8.60 94.62
C TYR A 405 45.91 -8.72 95.33
N ASP A 406 46.78 -7.70 95.25
CA ASP A 406 48.07 -7.68 95.96
C ASP A 406 47.97 -7.09 97.39
N ASN A 407 46.81 -6.57 97.79
CA ASN A 407 46.55 -6.00 99.12
C ASN A 407 45.53 -6.79 99.98
N ALA A 408 45.25 -8.05 99.63
CA ALA A 408 44.47 -9.00 100.44
C ALA A 408 45.34 -10.20 100.82
#